data_AF-A1IV24-F1
#
_entry.id   AF-A1IV24-F1
#
_cell.length_a   1.000
_cell.length_b   1.000
_cell.length_c   1.000
_cell.angle_alpha   90.00
_cell.angle_beta   90.00
_cell.angle_gamma   90.00
#
_symmetry.space_group_name_H-M   'P 1'
#
loop_
_entity.id
_entity.type
_entity.pdbx_description
1 polymer ?
#
loop_
_entity_poly.entity_id
_entity_poly.type
_entity_poly.pdbx_seq_one_letter_code
_entity_poly.pdbx_strand_id
1 'polypeptide(L)'
;GVLEDVTQIILNIKKLALKLNTDQEKTVEIDAEGPATVTAANIITDDDVEILNPEQYICTIANGGHLHMRMTVKTGRGYVPADQNKSDDMPIGVLPVDSIFTPIERVNYQVESTRVGKRNDFDKLTLAVWTNGSIGPR
;
A
#
# COMPACT_ATOMS: atom_id res chain seq x y z
N GLY A 1 -13.56 9.41 20.13
CA GLY A 1 -13.36 9.88 18.74
C GLY A 1 -12.00 9.44 18.24
N VAL A 2 -11.72 9.58 16.95
CA VAL A 2 -10.41 9.25 16.35
C VAL A 2 -9.50 10.48 16.37
N LEU A 3 -8.21 10.29 16.66
CA LEU A 3 -7.23 11.38 16.78
C LEU A 3 -6.87 11.97 15.42
N GLU A 4 -6.68 11.12 14.43
CA GLU A 4 -6.38 11.48 13.04
C GLU A 4 -7.62 11.98 12.28
N ASP A 5 -7.40 12.91 11.35
CA ASP A 5 -8.40 13.24 10.34
C ASP A 5 -8.47 12.19 9.22
N VAL A 6 -9.52 12.27 8.40
CA VAL A 6 -9.78 11.34 7.30
C VAL A 6 -8.64 11.30 6.29
N THR A 7 -7.99 12.43 6.02
CA THR A 7 -6.88 12.51 5.05
C THR A 7 -5.68 11.74 5.57
N GLN A 8 -5.34 11.91 6.85
CA GLN A 8 -4.24 11.21 7.50
C GLN A 8 -4.48 9.70 7.55
N ILE A 9 -5.72 9.28 7.82
CA ILE A 9 -6.12 7.87 7.76
C ILE A 9 -5.92 7.32 6.34
N ILE A 10 -6.38 8.03 5.30
CA ILE A 10 -6.17 7.63 3.89
C ILE A 10 -4.68 7.51 3.55
N LEU A 11 -3.85 8.46 3.99
CA LEU A 11 -2.41 8.42 3.76
C LEU A 11 -1.72 7.25 4.46
N ASN A 12 -2.22 6.84 5.63
CA ASN A 12 -1.72 5.67 6.35
C ASN A 12 -2.17 4.37 5.68
N ILE A 13 -3.41 4.30 5.19
CA ILE A 13 -3.93 3.16 4.42
C ILE A 13 -3.14 2.95 3.12
N LYS A 14 -2.74 4.03 2.42
CA LYS A 14 -1.90 3.93 1.21
C LYS A 14 -0.54 3.28 1.43
N LYS A 15 -0.08 3.16 2.69
CA LYS A 15 1.18 2.48 3.05
C LYS A 15 0.98 0.99 3.33
N LEU A 16 -0.26 0.48 3.31
CA LEU A 16 -0.52 -0.95 3.48
C LEU A 16 0.09 -1.73 2.32
N ALA A 17 0.90 -2.72 2.65
CA ALA A 17 1.42 -3.70 1.71
C ALA A 17 0.54 -4.95 1.82
N LEU A 18 -0.28 -5.17 0.80
CA LEU A 18 -1.22 -6.28 0.73
C LEU A 18 -0.85 -7.19 -0.44
N LYS A 19 -1.02 -8.49 -0.25
CA LYS A 19 -0.90 -9.49 -1.31
C LYS A 19 -2.22 -10.24 -1.43
N LEU A 20 -2.79 -10.22 -2.62
CA LEU A 20 -4.04 -10.89 -2.94
C LEU A 20 -3.74 -12.18 -3.71
N ASN A 21 -4.24 -13.32 -3.23
CA ASN A 21 -4.02 -14.64 -3.83
C ASN A 21 -5.11 -15.02 -4.85
N THR A 22 -5.99 -14.08 -5.19
CA THR A 22 -7.09 -14.23 -6.14
C THR A 22 -7.14 -13.04 -7.10
N ASP A 23 -7.71 -13.25 -8.29
CA ASP A 23 -7.95 -12.19 -9.28
C ASP A 23 -9.26 -11.42 -9.02
N GLN A 24 -10.05 -11.84 -8.03
CA GLN A 24 -11.31 -11.18 -7.67
C GLN A 24 -11.09 -10.06 -6.65
N GLU A 25 -11.87 -8.98 -6.76
CA GLU A 25 -11.87 -7.94 -5.74
C GLU A 25 -12.37 -8.50 -4.39
N LYS A 26 -11.74 -8.07 -3.30
CA LYS A 26 -12.10 -8.46 -1.94
C LYS A 26 -12.39 -7.24 -1.09
N THR A 27 -13.29 -7.38 -0.15
CA THR A 27 -13.56 -6.34 0.86
C THR A 27 -12.93 -6.76 2.17
N VAL A 28 -12.15 -5.84 2.75
CA VAL A 28 -11.57 -5.99 4.10
C VAL A 28 -12.16 -4.93 5.02
N GLU A 29 -12.16 -5.21 6.32
CA GLU A 29 -12.87 -4.39 7.30
C GLU A 29 -11.99 -4.06 8.51
N ILE A 30 -12.18 -2.88 9.10
CA ILE A 30 -11.68 -2.53 10.43
C ILE A 30 -12.90 -2.13 11.25
N ASP A 31 -13.08 -2.80 12.39
CA ASP A 31 -14.08 -2.48 13.39
C ASP A 31 -13.39 -2.48 14.76
N ALA A 32 -13.23 -1.31 15.37
CA ALA A 32 -12.48 -1.14 16.60
C ALA A 32 -13.09 -0.10 17.54
N GLU A 33 -13.13 -0.44 18.83
CA GLU A 33 -13.55 0.46 19.92
C GLU A 33 -12.35 0.96 20.73
N GLY A 34 -12.39 2.22 21.13
CA GLY A 34 -11.32 2.87 21.90
C GLY A 34 -11.48 2.73 23.42
N PRO A 35 -10.39 2.90 24.19
CA PRO A 35 -9.10 3.43 23.75
C PRO A 35 -8.22 2.36 23.09
N ALA A 36 -7.78 2.60 21.85
CA ALA A 36 -7.01 1.63 21.08
C ALA A 36 -6.12 2.29 20.03
N THR A 37 -4.94 1.70 19.79
CA THR A 37 -4.11 2.00 18.63
C THR A 37 -4.42 0.98 17.54
N VAL A 38 -4.89 1.45 16.39
CA VAL A 38 -5.25 0.60 15.24
C VAL A 38 -4.05 0.50 14.31
N THR A 39 -3.61 -0.72 14.06
CA THR A 39 -2.59 -1.05 13.04
C THR A 39 -3.19 -1.94 11.95
N ALA A 40 -2.41 -2.24 10.92
CA ALA A 40 -2.79 -3.16 9.86
C ALA A 40 -3.16 -4.55 10.38
N ALA A 41 -2.58 -5.00 11.49
CA ALA A 41 -2.95 -6.25 12.15
C ALA A 41 -4.42 -6.30 12.63
N ASN A 42 -5.09 -5.16 12.77
CA ASN A 42 -6.51 -5.09 13.14
C ASN A 42 -7.46 -5.21 11.94
N ILE A 43 -6.94 -5.35 10.72
CA ILE A 43 -7.75 -5.57 9.52
C ILE A 43 -8.31 -6.99 9.55
N ILE A 44 -9.64 -7.07 9.48
CA ILE A 44 -10.41 -8.30 9.35
C ILE A 44 -10.47 -8.65 7.86
N THR A 45 -9.95 -9.82 7.52
CA THR A 45 -9.88 -10.32 6.15
C THR A 45 -9.97 -11.85 6.10
N ASP A 46 -10.19 -12.41 4.91
CA ASP A 46 -10.11 -13.85 4.63
C ASP A 46 -8.68 -14.28 4.22
N ASP A 47 -8.50 -15.59 4.01
CA ASP A 47 -7.23 -16.22 3.66
C ASP A 47 -6.70 -15.81 2.27
N ASP A 48 -7.51 -15.16 1.44
CA ASP A 48 -7.10 -14.69 0.13
C ASP A 48 -6.29 -13.38 0.22
N VAL A 49 -6.34 -12.65 1.33
CA VAL A 49 -5.59 -11.41 1.53
C VAL A 49 -4.53 -11.60 2.62
N GLU A 50 -3.28 -11.39 2.23
CA GLU A 50 -2.13 -11.42 3.12
C GLU A 50 -1.65 -9.99 3.41
N ILE A 51 -1.55 -9.63 4.69
CA ILE A 51 -1.04 -8.34 5.15
C ILE A 51 0.46 -8.47 5.39
N LEU A 52 1.26 -7.78 4.59
CA LEU A 52 2.72 -7.94 4.60
C LEU A 52 3.42 -7.04 5.63
N ASN A 53 2.75 -5.97 6.09
CA ASN A 53 3.26 -5.04 7.10
C ASN A 53 2.24 -4.84 8.26
N PRO A 54 1.99 -5.87 9.09
CA PRO A 54 0.98 -5.82 10.16
C PRO A 54 1.18 -4.71 11.21
N GLU A 55 2.41 -4.21 11.35
CA GLU A 55 2.80 -3.11 12.23
C GLU A 55 2.42 -1.72 11.70
N GLN A 56 1.98 -1.61 10.45
CA GLN A 56 1.65 -0.32 9.83
C GLN A 56 0.56 0.38 10.63
N TYR A 57 0.90 1.55 11.17
CA TYR A 57 -0.02 2.41 11.91
C TYR A 57 -1.14 2.94 11.02
N ILE A 58 -2.38 2.91 11.51
CA ILE A 58 -3.55 3.47 10.83
C ILE A 58 -4.05 4.71 11.57
N CYS A 59 -4.44 4.56 12.83
CA CYS A 59 -4.94 5.67 13.67
C CYS A 59 -4.98 5.30 15.16
N THR A 60 -5.29 6.29 16.00
CA THR A 60 -5.56 6.11 17.42
C THR A 60 -7.00 6.50 17.76
N ILE A 61 -7.71 5.62 18.45
CA ILE A 61 -9.08 5.83 18.92
C ILE A 61 -9.03 6.21 20.40
N ALA A 62 -9.58 7.39 20.74
CA ALA A 62 -9.73 7.82 22.13
C ALA A 62 -10.82 7.02 22.85
N ASN A 63 -10.81 7.05 24.19
CA ASN A 63 -11.81 6.36 25.02
C ASN A 63 -13.26 6.70 24.61
N GLY A 64 -14.10 5.68 24.46
CA GLY A 64 -15.49 5.81 23.99
C GLY A 64 -15.63 6.18 22.51
N GLY A 65 -14.56 6.12 21.73
CA GLY A 65 -14.59 6.22 20.27
C GLY A 65 -14.81 4.87 19.60
N HIS A 66 -15.29 4.92 18.36
CA HIS A 66 -15.47 3.76 17.49
C HIS A 66 -15.02 4.12 16.08
N LEU A 67 -14.32 3.20 15.42
CA LEU A 67 -13.96 3.29 14.02
C LEU A 67 -14.51 2.06 13.30
N HIS A 68 -15.35 2.32 12.30
CA HIS A 68 -15.81 1.31 11.35
C HIS A 68 -15.48 1.75 9.94
N MET A 69 -14.76 0.91 9.20
CA MET A 69 -14.43 1.20 7.81
C MET A 69 -14.27 -0.08 6.99
N ARG A 70 -14.65 0.01 5.71
CA ARG A 70 -14.46 -1.05 4.71
C ARG A 70 -13.58 -0.55 3.58
N MET A 71 -12.72 -1.42 3.08
CA MET A 71 -11.80 -1.14 1.98
C MET A 71 -11.92 -2.23 0.92
N THR A 72 -11.92 -1.83 -0.35
CA THR A 72 -11.86 -2.78 -1.48
C THR A 72 -10.43 -2.95 -1.92
N VAL A 73 -9.96 -4.20 -1.93
CA VAL A 73 -8.64 -4.63 -2.36
C VAL A 73 -8.78 -5.33 -3.71
N LYS A 74 -7.95 -4.94 -4.67
CA LYS A 74 -7.90 -5.55 -6.01
C LYS A 74 -6.46 -5.74 -6.45
N THR A 75 -6.22 -6.68 -7.35
CA THR A 75 -4.95 -6.76 -8.08
C THR A 75 -4.92 -5.75 -9.23
N GLY A 76 -3.74 -5.21 -9.53
CA GLY A 76 -3.55 -4.28 -10.64
C GLY A 76 -2.10 -4.12 -11.01
N ARG A 77 -1.79 -3.14 -11.86
CA ARG A 77 -0.41 -2.83 -12.28
C ARG A 77 -0.14 -1.34 -12.19
N GLY A 78 1.07 -0.98 -11.76
CA GLY A 78 1.53 0.39 -11.72
C GLY A 78 0.76 1.25 -10.72
N TYR A 79 0.28 2.40 -11.17
CA TYR A 79 -0.43 3.38 -10.38
C TYR A 79 -1.75 3.74 -11.07
N VAL A 80 -2.84 3.74 -10.31
CA VAL A 80 -4.16 4.17 -10.78
C VAL A 80 -4.63 5.33 -9.90
N PRO A 81 -4.87 6.52 -10.47
CA PRO A 81 -5.31 7.67 -9.70
C PRO A 81 -6.76 7.49 -9.23
N ALA A 82 -7.13 8.15 -8.12
CA ALA A 82 -8.45 8.08 -7.52
C ALA A 82 -9.61 8.35 -8.50
N ASP A 83 -9.43 9.28 -9.46
CA ASP A 83 -10.45 9.60 -10.45
C ASP A 83 -10.81 8.43 -11.37
N GLN A 84 -9.87 7.52 -11.64
CA GLN A 84 -10.12 6.30 -12.41
C GLN A 84 -10.73 5.18 -11.57
N ASN A 85 -10.72 5.29 -10.24
CA ASN A 85 -11.41 4.38 -9.35
C ASN A 85 -12.87 4.79 -9.08
N LYS A 86 -13.32 5.95 -9.60
CA LYS A 86 -14.73 6.35 -9.57
C LYS A 86 -15.53 5.52 -10.56
N SER A 87 -16.69 5.03 -10.13
CA SER A 87 -17.71 4.47 -11.00
C SER A 87 -19.05 5.14 -10.72
N ASP A 88 -19.93 5.18 -11.72
CA ASP A 88 -21.27 5.74 -11.58
C ASP A 88 -22.15 4.92 -10.61
N ASP A 89 -21.80 3.64 -10.41
CA ASP A 89 -22.48 2.70 -9.51
C ASP A 89 -21.98 2.79 -8.05
N MET A 90 -21.03 3.70 -7.75
CA MET A 90 -20.43 3.80 -6.43
C MET A 90 -21.45 4.35 -5.40
N PRO A 91 -21.67 3.64 -4.26
CA PRO A 91 -22.57 4.11 -3.22
C PRO A 91 -22.14 5.45 -2.60
N ILE A 92 -23.12 6.20 -2.11
CA ILE A 92 -22.87 7.43 -1.33
C ILE A 92 -22.02 7.08 -0.10
N GLY A 93 -20.96 7.86 0.13
CA GLY A 93 -20.06 7.71 1.28
C GLY A 93 -18.80 6.91 1.00
N VAL A 94 -18.65 6.34 -0.20
CA VAL A 94 -17.38 5.72 -0.62
C VAL A 94 -16.40 6.79 -1.08
N LEU A 95 -15.18 6.74 -0.57
CA LEU A 95 -14.09 7.63 -0.94
C LEU A 95 -13.13 6.90 -1.88
N PRO A 96 -13.08 7.25 -3.17
CA PRO A 96 -12.08 6.69 -4.07
C PRO A 96 -10.70 7.21 -3.66
N VAL A 97 -9.73 6.29 -3.57
CA VAL A 97 -8.33 6.59 -3.26
C VAL A 97 -7.45 6.10 -4.39
N ASP A 98 -6.23 6.63 -4.48
CA ASP A 98 -5.26 6.14 -5.44
C ASP A 98 -4.88 4.68 -5.13
N SER A 99 -4.73 3.86 -6.17
CA SER A 99 -4.24 2.49 -6.04
C SER A 99 -2.78 2.42 -6.47
N ILE A 100 -1.91 2.06 -5.52
CA ILE A 100 -0.48 1.88 -5.74
C ILE A 100 -0.22 0.37 -5.80
N PHE A 101 -0.26 -0.20 -7.00
CA PHE A 101 -0.01 -1.64 -7.21
C PHE A 101 1.47 -1.97 -7.37
N THR A 102 2.30 -0.96 -7.62
CA THR A 102 3.75 -1.17 -7.79
C THR A 102 4.37 -1.63 -6.47
N PRO A 103 5.07 -2.77 -6.46
CA PRO A 103 5.83 -3.21 -5.29
C PRO A 103 7.14 -2.43 -5.10
N ILE A 104 7.49 -1.61 -6.10
CA ILE A 104 8.72 -0.81 -6.14
C ILE A 104 8.41 0.57 -5.58
N GLU A 105 9.10 0.95 -4.52
CA GLU A 105 9.01 2.27 -3.88
C GLU A 105 9.95 3.29 -4.53
N ARG A 106 11.16 2.85 -4.89
CA ARG A 106 12.19 3.72 -5.47
C ARG A 106 13.17 2.93 -6.34
N VAL A 107 13.63 3.55 -7.41
CA VAL A 107 14.74 3.06 -8.24
C VAL A 107 15.74 4.19 -8.47
N ASN A 108 17.01 3.92 -8.21
CA ASN A 108 18.12 4.78 -8.58
C ASN A 108 19.05 4.01 -9.53
N TYR A 109 19.66 4.70 -10.49
CA TYR A 109 20.68 4.11 -11.34
C TYR A 109 21.86 5.07 -11.53
N GLN A 110 23.05 4.51 -11.70
CA GLN A 110 24.27 5.24 -11.98
C GLN A 110 25.06 4.52 -13.08
N VAL A 111 25.53 5.30 -14.06
CA VAL A 111 26.38 4.80 -15.14
C VAL A 111 27.76 5.42 -14.98
N GLU A 112 28.79 4.57 -14.97
CA GLU A 112 30.19 5.00 -14.91
C GLU A 112 31.00 4.28 -15.99
N SER A 113 31.88 4.99 -16.70
CA SER A 113 32.77 4.35 -17.65
C SER A 113 33.72 3.42 -16.91
N THR A 114 33.90 2.22 -17.45
CA THR A 114 34.73 1.18 -16.83
C THR A 114 35.74 0.63 -17.83
N ARG A 115 36.94 0.34 -17.34
CA ARG A 115 37.99 -0.30 -18.13
C ARG A 115 37.91 -1.80 -17.91
N VAL A 116 37.69 -2.56 -18.99
CA VAL A 116 37.77 -4.03 -18.95
C VAL A 116 38.99 -4.47 -19.74
N GLY A 117 40.04 -4.90 -19.02
CA GLY A 117 41.33 -5.23 -19.62
C GLY A 117 41.99 -4.02 -20.29
N LYS A 118 42.24 -4.10 -21.60
CA LYS A 118 42.84 -3.00 -22.39
C LYS A 118 41.82 -2.06 -23.04
N ARG A 119 40.53 -2.36 -22.95
CA ARG A 119 39.43 -1.60 -23.58
C ARG A 119 38.74 -0.67 -22.57
N ASN A 120 38.36 0.52 -23.03
CA ASN A 120 37.91 1.67 -22.22
C ASN A 120 36.51 2.18 -22.58
N ASP A 121 35.85 1.48 -23.48
CA ASP A 121 34.57 1.81 -24.09
C ASP A 121 33.41 1.05 -23.42
N PHE A 122 33.64 0.48 -22.24
CA PHE A 122 32.58 -0.18 -21.47
C PHE A 122 31.97 0.79 -20.47
N ASP A 123 30.68 0.63 -20.26
CA ASP A 123 29.94 1.29 -19.18
C ASP A 123 29.55 0.25 -18.12
N LYS A 124 29.75 0.62 -16.85
CA LYS A 124 29.22 -0.10 -15.70
C LYS A 124 27.95 0.61 -15.24
N LEU A 125 26.86 -0.15 -15.22
CA LEU A 125 25.55 0.29 -14.75
C LEU A 125 25.31 -0.30 -13.35
N THR A 126 25.04 0.56 -12.37
CA THR A 126 24.65 0.18 -11.00
C THR A 126 23.20 0.57 -10.78
N LEU A 127 22.34 -0.38 -10.41
CA LEU A 127 20.95 -0.13 -10.05
C LEU A 127 20.76 -0.37 -8.54
N ALA A 128 20.01 0.51 -7.89
CA ALA A 128 19.52 0.34 -6.54
C ALA A 128 17.99 0.39 -6.55
N VAL A 129 17.34 -0.69 -6.12
CA VAL A 129 15.88 -0.86 -6.13
C VAL A 129 15.40 -1.08 -4.70
N TRP A 130 14.43 -0.28 -4.26
CA TRP A 130 13.75 -0.43 -2.97
C TRP A 130 12.33 -0.91 -3.21
N THR A 131 11.92 -1.97 -2.50
CA THR A 131 10.62 -2.62 -2.65
C THR A 131 9.90 -2.67 -1.31
N ASN A 132 8.57 -2.60 -1.33
CA ASN A 132 7.71 -2.67 -0.13
C ASN A 132 7.55 -4.10 0.45
N GLY A 133 8.39 -5.06 0.04
CA GLY A 133 8.41 -6.43 0.56
C GLY A 133 7.49 -7.42 -0.16
N SER A 134 6.55 -6.97 -0.99
CA SER A 134 5.65 -7.88 -1.74
C SER A 134 6.37 -8.70 -2.83
N ILE A 135 7.46 -8.17 -3.40
CA ILE A 135 8.42 -8.89 -4.23
C ILE A 135 9.81 -8.40 -3.85
N GLY A 136 10.75 -9.31 -3.56
CA GLY A 136 12.13 -8.95 -3.28
C GLY A 136 12.92 -8.58 -4.56
N PRO A 137 13.86 -7.63 -4.49
CA PRO A 137 14.75 -7.33 -5.62
C PRO A 137 15.59 -8.57 -5.97
N ARG A 138 15.66 -8.92 -7.26
CA ARG A 138 16.48 -10.03 -7.78
C ARG A 138 17.63 -9.50 -8.62
#